data_AF-A0A0Q9MN08-F1
#
_entry.id   AF-A0A0Q9MN08-F1
#
_cell.length_a   1.000
_cell.length_b   1.000
_cell.length_c   1.000
_cell.angle_alpha   90.00
_cell.angle_beta   90.00
_cell.angle_gamma   90.00
#
_symmetry.space_group_name_H-M   'P 1'
#
loop_
_entity.id
_entity.type
_entity.pdbx_description
1 polymer ?
#
loop_
_entity_poly.entity_id
_entity_poly.type
_entity_poly.pdbx_seq_one_letter_code
_entity_poly.pdbx_strand_id
1 'polypeptide(L)'
;MDVRFTPAGTPLAVRYDGRVWAVAADPVHWFARDSWWDTRRTAPVGAGNVVDVEHWRVQVRLGSSASALRTFELRRDPLSKQWLLQSITDN
;
A
#
# COMPACT_ATOMS: atom_id res chain seq x y z
N MET A 1 -7.24 -5.33 -0.64
CA MET A 1 -6.21 -6.14 -1.33
C MET A 1 -5.42 -6.92 -0.27
N ASP A 2 -4.45 -7.76 -0.64
CA ASP A 2 -3.60 -8.46 0.34
C ASP A 2 -2.11 -8.17 0.06
N VAL A 3 -1.34 -7.86 1.11
CA VAL A 3 0.10 -7.60 1.04
C VAL A 3 0.80 -8.57 1.96
N ARG A 4 1.74 -9.31 1.39
CA ARG A 4 2.62 -10.21 2.14
C ARG A 4 3.88 -9.47 2.50
N PHE A 5 4.26 -9.55 3.77
CA PHE A 5 5.47 -8.94 4.30
C PHE A 5 6.48 -10.02 4.67
N THR A 6 7.76 -9.65 4.62
CA THR A 6 8.84 -10.42 5.24
C THR A 6 8.74 -10.33 6.77
N PRO A 7 9.46 -11.19 7.52
CA PRO A 7 9.56 -11.05 8.98
C PRO A 7 10.11 -9.70 9.45
N ALA A 8 10.86 -8.99 8.58
CA ALA A 8 11.38 -7.66 8.83
C ALA A 8 10.36 -6.53 8.59
N GLY A 9 9.14 -6.85 8.13
CA GLY A 9 8.11 -5.86 7.84
C GLY A 9 8.20 -5.21 6.45
N THR A 10 8.98 -5.78 5.54
CA THR A 10 9.14 -5.28 4.16
C THR A 10 8.16 -5.97 3.21
N PRO A 11 7.47 -5.26 2.29
CA PRO A 11 6.60 -5.87 1.29
C PRO A 11 7.36 -6.88 0.42
N LEU A 12 6.83 -8.10 0.31
CA LEU A 12 7.38 -9.18 -0.51
C LEU A 12 6.52 -9.46 -1.76
N ALA A 13 5.20 -9.41 -1.61
CA ALA A 13 4.27 -9.63 -2.70
C ALA A 13 2.93 -8.94 -2.45
N VAL A 14 2.25 -8.54 -3.52
CA VAL A 14 0.91 -7.93 -3.48
C VAL A 14 -0.04 -8.81 -4.28
N ARG A 15 -1.19 -9.15 -3.70
CA ARG A 15 -2.29 -9.80 -4.42
C ARG A 15 -3.31 -8.76 -4.84
N TYR A 16 -3.44 -8.57 -6.15
CA TYR A 16 -4.32 -7.60 -6.77
C TYR A 16 -4.90 -8.17 -8.06
N ASP A 17 -6.20 -7.93 -8.29
CA ASP A 17 -6.92 -8.39 -9.48
C ASP A 17 -6.79 -9.91 -9.74
N GLY A 18 -6.94 -10.71 -8.68
CA GLY A 18 -6.80 -12.17 -8.74
C GLY A 18 -5.38 -12.69 -9.01
N ARG A 19 -4.40 -11.79 -9.18
CA ARG A 19 -3.00 -12.12 -9.51
C ARG A 19 -2.07 -11.81 -8.35
N VAL A 20 -0.96 -12.53 -8.27
CA VAL A 20 0.13 -12.28 -7.31
C VAL A 20 1.27 -11.57 -8.02
N TRP A 21 1.62 -10.40 -7.52
CA TRP A 21 2.68 -9.53 -8.02
C TRP A 21 3.84 -9.58 -7.04
N ALA A 22 5.02 -10.02 -7.51
CA ALA A 22 6.22 -10.10 -6.67
C ALA A 22 6.92 -8.75 -6.62
N VAL A 23 7.32 -8.30 -5.42
CA VAL A 23 8.14 -7.10 -5.25
C VAL A 23 9.53 -7.39 -5.81
N ALA A 24 10.03 -6.48 -6.63
CA ALA A 24 11.20 -6.75 -7.45
C ALA A 24 12.25 -5.64 -7.47
N ALA A 25 12.05 -4.62 -6.64
CA ALA A 25 13.03 -3.60 -6.29
C ALA A 25 12.78 -3.18 -4.82
N ASP A 26 13.73 -2.44 -4.24
CA ASP A 26 13.61 -1.95 -2.88
C ASP A 26 12.36 -1.06 -2.70
N PRO A 27 11.47 -1.40 -1.77
CA PRO A 27 10.23 -0.67 -1.59
C PRO A 27 10.47 0.62 -0.79
N VAL A 28 9.70 1.65 -1.12
CA VAL A 28 9.77 2.95 -0.42
C VAL A 28 8.65 3.04 0.60
N HIS A 29 9.00 3.32 1.85
CA HIS A 29 8.09 3.44 2.98
C HIS A 29 8.00 4.88 3.46
N TRP A 30 6.81 5.41 3.69
CA TRP A 30 6.64 6.70 4.35
C TRP A 30 5.33 6.78 5.12
N PHE A 31 5.23 7.78 5.99
CA PHE A 31 3.98 8.16 6.64
C PHE A 31 3.54 9.51 6.07
N ALA A 32 2.28 9.61 5.67
CA ALA A 32 1.68 10.84 5.18
C ALA A 32 0.53 11.26 6.09
N ARG A 33 0.36 12.57 6.25
CA ARG A 33 -0.80 13.10 6.95
C ARG A 33 -2.01 13.18 6.05
N ASP A 34 -2.96 12.29 6.25
CA ASP A 34 -4.21 12.34 5.52
C ASP A 34 -5.17 13.30 6.21
N SER A 35 -5.55 14.33 5.47
CA SER A 35 -6.45 15.38 5.92
C SER A 35 -7.87 14.85 5.87
N TRP A 36 -8.20 13.91 6.76
CA TRP A 36 -9.52 13.24 6.76
C TRP A 36 -10.69 14.23 6.90
N TRP A 37 -10.41 15.46 7.36
CA TRP A 37 -11.35 16.59 7.43
C TRP A 37 -11.83 17.10 6.06
N ASP A 38 -11.09 16.88 4.97
CA ASP A 38 -11.52 17.28 3.62
C ASP A 38 -12.57 16.31 3.04
N THR A 39 -12.61 15.06 3.50
CA THR A 39 -13.45 14.01 2.89
C THR A 39 -14.63 13.54 3.75
N ARG A 40 -14.61 13.70 5.09
CA ARG A 40 -15.75 13.33 5.97
C ARG A 40 -15.88 14.26 7.18
N ARG A 41 -17.12 14.65 7.49
CA ARG A 41 -17.50 15.67 8.50
C ARG A 41 -17.23 15.30 9.97
N THR A 42 -16.87 14.07 10.32
CA THR A 42 -16.64 13.67 11.74
C THR A 42 -15.75 12.45 11.87
N ALA A 43 -14.77 12.51 12.78
CA ALA A 43 -13.95 11.36 13.16
C ALA A 43 -14.74 10.49 14.14
N PRO A 44 -14.64 9.16 14.05
CA PRO A 44 -15.15 8.28 15.09
C PRO A 44 -14.47 8.62 16.43
N VAL A 45 -15.26 8.86 17.47
CA VAL A 45 -14.77 9.00 18.84
C VAL A 45 -14.00 7.73 19.21
N GLY A 46 -12.74 7.88 19.64
CA GLY A 46 -11.85 6.77 20.03
C GLY A 46 -10.82 6.35 18.98
N ALA A 47 -10.79 6.95 17.80
CA ALA A 47 -9.75 6.69 16.80
C ALA A 47 -8.45 7.46 17.15
N GLY A 48 -7.57 6.83 17.93
CA GLY A 48 -6.22 7.35 18.19
C GLY A 48 -5.39 7.47 16.90
N ASN A 49 -4.70 8.60 16.75
CA ASN A 49 -3.80 8.98 15.64
C ASN A 49 -4.30 8.66 14.21
N VAL A 50 -5.44 9.25 13.81
CA VAL A 50 -5.97 9.16 12.43
C VAL A 50 -5.17 10.00 11.43
N VAL A 51 -4.13 10.71 11.88
CA VAL A 51 -3.35 11.60 11.01
C VAL A 51 -2.21 10.87 10.32
N ASP A 52 -1.47 9.98 10.97
CA ASP A 52 -0.29 9.37 10.34
C ASP A 52 -0.69 8.08 9.60
N VAL A 53 -0.90 8.20 8.29
CA VAL A 53 -1.22 7.05 7.44
C VAL A 53 0.05 6.46 6.85
N GLU A 54 0.19 5.15 6.97
CA GLU A 54 1.32 4.38 6.43
C GLU A 54 1.15 4.16 4.93
N HIS A 55 2.20 4.42 4.15
CA HIS A 55 2.21 4.30 2.70
C HIS A 55 3.42 3.50 2.22
N TRP A 56 3.20 2.69 1.18
CA TRP A 56 4.26 1.98 0.47
C TRP A 56 4.21 2.27 -1.01
N ARG A 57 5.37 2.42 -1.63
CA ARG A 57 5.55 2.35 -3.08
C ARG A 57 6.41 1.16 -3.39
N VAL A 58 5.84 0.21 -4.11
CA VAL A 58 6.49 -1.06 -4.44
C VAL A 58 6.58 -1.20 -5.95
N GLN A 59 7.77 -1.55 -6.46
CA GLN A 59 7.89 -1.98 -7.84
C GLN A 59 7.65 -3.49 -7.88
N VAL A 60 6.66 -3.88 -8.66
CA VAL A 60 6.20 -5.25 -8.74
C VAL A 60 6.20 -5.76 -10.17
N ARG A 61 6.34 -7.09 -10.33
CA ARG A 61 6.20 -7.77 -11.62
C ARG A 61 5.32 -8.99 -11.49
N LEU A 62 4.70 -9.37 -12.61
CA LEU A 62 3.86 -10.55 -12.70
C LEU A 62 4.67 -11.74 -13.21
N GLY A 63 4.84 -12.78 -12.39
CA GLY A 63 5.48 -14.03 -12.84
C GLY A 63 6.97 -13.91 -13.14
N SER A 64 7.36 -14.13 -14.41
CA SER A 64 8.78 -14.25 -14.80
C SER A 64 9.52 -12.91 -14.82
N SER A 65 10.86 -12.99 -14.81
CA SER A 65 11.75 -11.82 -14.84
C SER A 65 11.59 -10.94 -16.09
N ALA A 66 10.96 -11.43 -17.15
CA ALA A 66 10.74 -10.71 -18.41
C ALA A 66 9.46 -9.86 -18.44
N SER A 67 8.58 -9.98 -17.44
CA SER A 67 7.37 -9.15 -17.34
C SER A 67 7.70 -7.70 -16.98
N ALA A 68 6.94 -6.77 -17.54
CA ALA A 68 7.08 -5.34 -17.26
C ALA A 68 6.91 -5.03 -15.77
N LEU A 69 7.72 -4.10 -15.28
CA LEU A 69 7.59 -3.57 -13.92
C LEU A 69 6.40 -2.62 -13.86
N ARG A 70 5.64 -2.73 -12.79
CA ARG A 70 4.62 -1.75 -12.41
C ARG A 70 4.93 -1.19 -11.05
N THR A 71 4.63 0.07 -10.86
CA THR A 71 4.73 0.73 -9.56
C THR A 71 3.35 0.75 -8.93
N PHE A 72 3.20 0.11 -7.78
CA PHE A 72 1.97 0.18 -6.99
C PHE A 72 2.22 1.12 -5.81
N GLU A 73 1.34 2.10 -5.64
CA GLU A 73 1.27 2.88 -4.42
C GLU A 73 0.15 2.36 -3.54
N LEU A 74 0.50 2.05 -2.30
CA LEU A 74 -0.35 1.42 -1.32
C LEU A 74 -0.51 2.36 -0.13
N ARG A 75 -1.72 2.41 0.41
CA ARG A 75 -2.07 3.19 1.59
C ARG A 75 -2.72 2.29 2.61
N ARG A 76 -2.35 2.45 3.88
CA ARG A 76 -3.01 1.74 4.97
C ARG A 76 -4.29 2.46 5.38
N ASP A 77 -5.40 1.74 5.47
CA ASP A 77 -6.64 2.28 6.01
C ASP A 77 -6.48 2.47 7.53
N PRO A 78 -6.57 3.71 8.04
CA PRO A 78 -6.42 3.99 9.47
C PRO A 78 -7.53 3.36 10.31
N LEU A 79 -8.70 3.06 9.74
CA LEU A 79 -9.84 2.51 10.46
C LEU A 79 -9.87 0.98 10.45
N SER A 80 -9.31 0.33 9.43
CA SER A 80 -9.44 -1.13 9.23
C SER A 80 -8.11 -1.89 9.22
N LYS A 81 -6.96 -1.21 9.32
CA LYS A 81 -5.60 -1.78 9.16
C LYS A 81 -5.38 -2.51 7.82
N GLN A 82 -6.32 -2.43 6.88
CA GLN A 82 -6.21 -3.04 5.57
C GLN A 82 -5.35 -2.18 4.64
N TRP A 83 -4.76 -2.81 3.64
CA TRP A 83 -4.08 -2.09 2.58
C TRP A 83 -5.03 -1.81 1.41
N LEU A 84 -5.00 -0.56 0.97
CA LEU A 84 -5.72 -0.04 -0.18
C LEU A 84 -4.71 0.29 -1.28
N LEU A 85 -5.11 0.05 -2.52
CA LEU A 85 -4.35 0.47 -3.68
C LEU A 85 -4.71 1.94 -3.98
N GLN A 86 -3.71 2.82 -3.94
CA GLN A 86 -3.86 4.24 -4.23
C GLN A 86 -3.70 4.51 -5.73
N SER A 87 -2.65 3.98 -6.34
CA SER A 87 -2.37 4.17 -7.77
C SER A 87 -1.56 3.00 -8.34
N ILE A 88 -1.66 2.82 -9.66
CA ILE A 88 -0.79 1.94 -10.44
C ILE A 88 -0.22 2.76 -11.58
N THR A 89 1.10 2.70 -11.75
CA THR A 89 1.81 3.32 -12.86
C THR A 89 2.65 2.25 -13.55
N ASP A 90 2.45 2.07 -14.85
CA ASP A 90 3.32 1.26 -15.69
C ASP A 90 4.64 2.03 -15.92
N ASN A 91 5.78 1.35 -15.81
CA ASN A 91 7.11 1.94 -15.99
C ASN A 91 7.69 1.64 -17.38
#